data_AF-A0A2G2BCM2-F1
#
_entry.id   AF-A0A2G2BCM2-F1
#
_cell.length_a   1.000
_cell.length_b   1.000
_cell.length_c   1.000
_cell.angle_alpha   90.00
_cell.angle_beta   90.00
_cell.angle_gamma   90.00
#
_symmetry.space_group_name_H-M   'P 1'
#
loop_
_entity.id
_entity.type
_entity.pdbx_description
1 polymer ?
#
loop_
_entity_poly.entity_id
_entity_poly.type
_entity_poly.pdbx_seq_one_letter_code
_entity_poly.pdbx_strand_id
1 'polypeptide(L)'
;MRSFVAAAVDLIDGPLSAQAVKWTDPDDYTACLELTDRARGIGAGLIRYASVRHPEGLANVAVLDCAGFAGAAPEERQTWKIVLRDRGAVVVREFPYAAREMKVEGARLGFV
;
A
#
# COMPACT_ATOMS: atom_id res chain seq x y z
N MET A 1 -2.51 -23.80 -11.36
CA MET A 1 -2.46 -22.49 -10.67
C MET A 1 -2.25 -21.43 -11.74
N ARG A 2 -3.28 -20.67 -12.11
CA ARG A 2 -3.13 -19.64 -13.17
C ARG A 2 -2.49 -18.41 -12.51
N SER A 3 -1.33 -18.00 -13.00
CA SER A 3 -0.81 -16.66 -12.71
C SER A 3 -1.71 -15.66 -13.43
N PHE A 4 -2.35 -14.74 -12.71
CA PHE A 4 -3.35 -13.83 -13.27
C PHE A 4 -2.80 -12.45 -13.66
N VAL A 5 -1.49 -12.23 -13.51
CA VAL A 5 -0.83 -10.99 -13.96
C VAL A 5 0.25 -11.35 -15.00
N ALA A 6 0.16 -10.74 -16.18
CA ALA A 6 1.06 -11.00 -17.30
C ALA A 6 2.46 -10.40 -17.10
N ALA A 7 2.57 -9.28 -16.37
CA ALA A 7 3.83 -8.64 -16.04
C ALA A 7 3.74 -7.82 -14.74
N ALA A 8 4.85 -7.71 -14.01
CA ALA A 8 4.97 -6.88 -12.82
C ALA A 8 6.22 -6.00 -12.90
N VAL A 9 6.14 -4.80 -12.34
CA VAL A 9 7.29 -3.89 -12.20
C VAL A 9 7.85 -4.03 -10.79
N ASP A 10 9.17 -4.18 -10.68
CA ASP A 10 9.86 -4.30 -9.40
C ASP A 10 10.78 -3.09 -9.18
N LEU A 11 10.43 -2.28 -8.17
CA LEU A 11 11.22 -1.12 -7.78
C LEU A 11 12.22 -1.42 -6.66
N ILE A 12 12.25 -2.66 -6.15
CA ILE A 12 13.15 -3.08 -5.06
C ILE A 12 14.37 -3.79 -5.64
N ASP A 13 14.17 -4.83 -6.45
CA ASP A 13 15.25 -5.69 -6.97
C ASP A 13 15.42 -5.61 -8.51
N GLY A 14 15.23 -4.42 -9.09
CA GLY A 14 15.35 -4.18 -10.53
C GLY A 14 16.12 -2.91 -10.90
N PRO A 15 16.32 -2.62 -12.20
CA PRO A 15 17.06 -1.42 -12.64
C PRO A 15 16.47 -0.10 -12.13
N LEU A 16 15.17 -0.09 -11.79
CA LEU A 16 14.49 1.07 -11.24
C LEU A 16 14.76 1.30 -9.75
N SER A 17 15.39 0.35 -9.04
CA SER A 17 15.78 0.52 -7.63
C SER A 17 16.83 1.61 -7.45
N ALA A 18 17.67 1.85 -8.47
CA ALA A 18 18.61 2.96 -8.51
C ALA A 18 17.92 4.34 -8.43
N GLN A 19 16.61 4.40 -8.66
CA GLN A 19 15.79 5.62 -8.59
C GLN A 19 14.87 5.64 -7.37
N ALA A 20 15.22 4.89 -6.30
CA ALA A 20 14.39 4.75 -5.09
C ALA A 20 13.81 6.09 -4.58
N VAL A 21 14.62 7.15 -4.56
CA VAL A 21 14.20 8.48 -4.10
C VAL A 21 12.98 9.04 -4.85
N LYS A 22 12.84 8.73 -6.16
CA LYS A 22 11.68 9.17 -6.96
C LYS A 22 10.39 8.46 -6.57
N TRP A 23 10.50 7.27 -5.98
CA TRP A 23 9.36 6.44 -5.59
C TRP A 23 8.94 6.65 -4.14
N THR A 24 9.76 7.37 -3.36
CA THR A 24 9.58 7.55 -1.92
C THR A 24 9.43 9.00 -1.49
N ASP A 25 9.25 9.93 -2.43
CA ASP A 25 8.99 11.33 -2.13
C ASP A 25 7.63 11.47 -1.42
N PRO A 26 7.57 12.07 -0.22
CA PRO A 26 6.33 12.17 0.54
C PRO A 26 5.35 13.21 -0.03
N ASP A 27 5.84 14.17 -0.82
CA ASP A 27 5.10 15.35 -1.25
C ASP A 27 4.88 15.39 -2.77
N ASP A 28 5.81 14.83 -3.57
CA ASP A 28 5.71 14.76 -5.03
C ASP A 28 5.50 13.34 -5.55
N TYR A 29 4.27 13.05 -5.97
CA TYR A 29 3.88 11.75 -6.54
C TYR A 29 4.02 11.68 -8.06
N THR A 30 4.51 12.72 -8.74
CA THR A 30 4.51 12.82 -10.21
C THR A 30 5.22 11.62 -10.85
N ALA A 31 6.41 11.25 -10.36
CA ALA A 31 7.16 10.11 -10.89
C ALA A 31 6.41 8.77 -10.68
N CYS A 32 5.73 8.60 -9.54
CA CYS A 32 4.92 7.41 -9.25
C CYS A 32 3.72 7.30 -10.19
N LEU A 33 3.04 8.42 -10.47
CA LEU A 33 1.91 8.47 -11.38
C LEU A 33 2.34 8.17 -12.81
N GLU A 34 3.41 8.80 -13.30
CA GLU A 34 3.98 8.53 -14.63
C GLU A 34 4.43 7.08 -14.81
N LEU A 35 5.09 6.52 -13.78
CA LEU A 35 5.47 5.11 -13.78
C LEU A 35 4.25 4.20 -13.88
N THR A 36 3.18 4.52 -13.13
CA THR A 36 1.93 3.75 -13.15
C THR A 36 1.29 3.75 -14.53
N ASP A 37 1.25 4.90 -15.20
CA ASP A 37 0.71 5.00 -16.56
C ASP A 37 1.54 4.21 -17.58
N ARG A 38 2.88 4.30 -17.48
CA ARG A 38 3.79 3.49 -18.31
C ARG A 38 3.64 1.99 -18.04
N ALA A 39 3.49 1.59 -16.78
CA ALA A 39 3.27 0.21 -16.38
C ALA A 39 1.98 -0.34 -17.01
N ARG A 40 0.88 0.42 -16.98
CA ARG A 40 -0.35 0.06 -17.70
C ARG A 40 -0.14 -0.02 -19.20
N GLY A 41 0.62 0.91 -19.79
CA GLY A 41 0.94 0.93 -21.23
C GLY A 41 1.66 -0.33 -21.73
N ILE A 42 2.40 -1.03 -20.86
CA ILE A 42 3.07 -2.30 -21.18
C ILE A 42 2.31 -3.53 -20.67
N GLY A 43 1.10 -3.36 -20.14
CA GLY A 43 0.27 -4.46 -19.61
C GLY A 43 0.72 -5.02 -18.26
N ALA A 44 1.48 -4.25 -17.46
CA ALA A 44 1.83 -4.66 -16.11
C ALA A 44 0.62 -4.51 -15.17
N GLY A 45 0.32 -5.56 -14.41
CA GLY A 45 -0.81 -5.59 -13.46
C GLY A 45 -0.41 -5.31 -12.02
N LEU A 46 0.88 -5.30 -11.71
CA LEU A 46 1.42 -5.11 -10.35
C LEU A 46 2.66 -4.23 -10.36
N ILE A 47 2.85 -3.44 -9.30
CA ILE A 47 4.11 -2.76 -8.98
C ILE A 47 4.51 -3.13 -7.56
N ARG A 48 5.70 -3.72 -7.38
CA ARG A 48 6.33 -3.95 -6.08
C ARG A 48 7.21 -2.76 -5.71
N TYR A 49 7.04 -2.20 -4.51
CA TYR A 49 7.76 -1.01 -4.07
C TYR A 49 8.00 -1.01 -2.56
N ALA A 50 9.00 -0.26 -2.08
CA ALA A 50 9.32 -0.18 -0.66
C ALA A 50 8.29 0.68 0.11
N SER A 51 7.92 0.25 1.31
CA SER A 51 7.03 1.03 2.17
C SER A 51 7.77 2.18 2.85
N VAL A 52 7.46 3.42 2.47
CA VAL A 52 7.95 4.63 3.17
C VAL A 52 7.44 4.76 4.61
N ARG A 53 6.42 3.97 4.97
CA ARG A 53 5.79 3.97 6.29
C ARG A 53 6.32 2.87 7.21
N HIS A 54 6.90 1.81 6.66
CA HIS A 54 7.46 0.73 7.46
C HIS A 54 8.91 1.08 7.83
N PRO A 55 9.33 0.97 9.11
CA PRO A 55 10.70 1.32 9.51
C PRO A 55 11.79 0.59 8.72
N GLU A 56 11.54 -0.68 8.38
CA GLU A 56 12.46 -1.51 7.58
C GLU A 56 12.22 -1.43 6.06
N GLY A 57 11.31 -0.55 5.59
CA GLY A 57 11.05 -0.40 4.15
C GLY A 57 10.43 -1.62 3.48
N LEU A 58 9.69 -2.46 4.21
CA LEU A 58 9.11 -3.72 3.69
C LEU A 58 8.27 -3.50 2.43
N ALA A 59 8.15 -4.55 1.62
CA ALA A 59 7.49 -4.48 0.32
C ALA A 59 5.98 -4.22 0.43
N ASN A 60 5.53 -3.23 -0.34
CA ASN A 60 4.14 -3.03 -0.73
C ASN A 60 3.93 -3.48 -2.18
N VAL A 61 2.66 -3.71 -2.53
CA VAL A 61 2.25 -4.02 -3.89
C VAL A 61 1.09 -3.10 -4.28
N ALA A 62 1.24 -2.37 -5.38
CA ALA A 62 0.16 -1.66 -6.02
C ALA A 62 -0.47 -2.57 -7.08
N VAL A 63 -1.77 -2.84 -6.94
CA VAL A 63 -2.53 -3.65 -7.89
C VAL A 63 -3.16 -2.73 -8.93
N LEU A 64 -2.80 -2.91 -10.20
CA LEU A 64 -3.24 -2.05 -11.31
C LEU A 64 -4.39 -2.66 -12.11
N ASP A 65 -4.60 -3.97 -12.00
CA ASP A 65 -5.61 -4.74 -12.73
C ASP A 65 -6.44 -5.60 -11.77
N CYS A 66 -7.76 -5.65 -12.00
CA CYS A 66 -8.69 -6.43 -11.20
C CYS A 66 -8.41 -7.94 -11.21
N ALA A 67 -7.74 -8.46 -12.24
CA ALA A 67 -7.26 -9.84 -12.29
C ALA A 67 -6.25 -10.18 -11.19
N GLY A 68 -5.68 -9.16 -10.52
CA GLY A 68 -4.87 -9.36 -9.31
C GLY A 68 -5.68 -9.87 -8.11
N PHE A 69 -7.02 -9.74 -8.13
CA PHE A 69 -7.89 -10.26 -7.08
C PHE A 69 -8.41 -11.66 -7.44
N ALA A 70 -8.50 -12.53 -6.43
CA ALA A 70 -8.99 -13.90 -6.61
C ALA A 70 -10.50 -13.97 -6.93
N GLY A 71 -11.27 -12.93 -6.60
CA GLY A 71 -12.70 -12.85 -6.82
C GLY A 71 -13.12 -11.43 -7.21
N ALA A 72 -14.21 -11.33 -7.98
CA ALA A 72 -14.74 -10.06 -8.48
C ALA A 72 -15.55 -9.28 -7.43
N ALA A 73 -16.07 -9.96 -6.40
CA ALA A 73 -16.84 -9.36 -5.33
C ALA A 73 -16.02 -9.34 -4.04
N PRO A 74 -16.10 -8.26 -3.24
CA PRO A 74 -15.57 -8.26 -1.88
C PRO A 74 -16.19 -9.40 -1.06
N GLU A 75 -15.37 -10.16 -0.33
CA GLU A 75 -15.84 -11.27 0.50
C GLU A 75 -16.64 -10.78 1.71
N GLU A 76 -16.11 -9.76 2.41
CA GLU A 76 -16.74 -9.16 3.58
C GLU A 76 -16.46 -7.65 3.60
N ARG A 77 -17.48 -6.84 3.91
CA ARG A 77 -17.31 -5.40 4.14
C ARG A 77 -17.35 -5.12 5.63
N GLN A 78 -16.28 -4.51 6.15
CA GLN A 78 -16.16 -4.13 7.55
C GLN A 78 -16.00 -2.62 7.69
N THR A 79 -16.75 -2.02 8.60
CA THR A 79 -16.54 -0.62 9.00
C THR A 79 -15.59 -0.58 10.20
N TRP A 80 -14.49 0.15 10.05
CA TRP A 80 -13.51 0.34 11.11
C TRP A 80 -13.47 1.82 11.53
N LYS A 81 -13.52 2.06 12.84
CA LYS A 81 -13.33 3.35 13.49
C LYS A 81 -12.02 3.32 14.26
N ILE A 82 -11.10 4.22 13.92
CA ILE A 82 -9.82 4.36 14.60
C ILE A 82 -9.81 5.71 15.29
N VAL A 83 -9.73 5.71 16.62
CA VAL A 83 -9.65 6.93 17.44
C VAL A 83 -8.26 7.01 18.03
N LEU A 84 -7.49 8.02 17.60
CA LEU A 84 -6.18 8.33 18.17
C LEU A 84 -6.35 9.14 19.46
N ARG A 85 -5.56 8.81 20.47
CA ARG A 85 -5.48 9.47 21.78
C ARG A 85 -4.02 9.60 22.18
N ASP A 86 -3.72 10.46 23.15
CA ASP A 86 -2.35 10.67 23.65
C ASP A 86 -1.67 9.37 24.13
N ARG A 87 -2.44 8.40 24.61
CA ARG A 87 -1.93 7.12 25.15
C ARG A 87 -1.98 5.95 24.17
N GLY A 88 -2.45 6.16 22.94
CA GLY A 88 -2.56 5.11 21.93
C GLY A 88 -3.76 5.26 20.99
N ALA A 89 -4.19 4.16 20.38
CA ALA A 89 -5.33 4.11 19.48
C ALA A 89 -6.39 3.13 19.98
N VAL A 90 -7.65 3.50 19.83
CA VAL A 90 -8.77 2.58 19.97
C VAL A 90 -9.25 2.22 18.57
N VAL A 91 -9.23 0.93 18.24
CA VAL A 91 -9.63 0.40 16.94
C VAL A 91 -10.90 -0.42 17.14
N VAL A 92 -11.99 0.00 16.49
CA VAL A 92 -13.30 -0.65 16.60
C VAL A 92 -13.75 -1.09 15.21
N ARG A 93 -14.01 -2.39 15.03
CA ARG A 93 -14.78 -2.93 13.91
C ARG A 93 -16.24 -2.99 14.33
N GLU A 94 -17.15 -2.39 13.57
CA GLU A 94 -18.57 -2.31 13.93
C GLU A 94 -19.29 -3.66 13.80
N PHE A 95 -19.00 -4.42 12.75
CA PHE A 95 -19.57 -5.75 12.54
C PHE A 95 -18.55 -6.70 11.87
N PRO A 96 -18.41 -7.95 12.36
CA PRO A 96 -18.84 -8.37 13.69
C PRO A 96 -18.12 -7.51 14.75
N TYR A 97 -18.82 -7.10 15.82
CA TYR A 97 -18.24 -6.14 16.76
C TYR A 97 -16.91 -6.65 17.34
N ALA A 98 -15.86 -5.83 17.22
CA ALA A 98 -14.58 -6.09 17.86
C ALA A 98 -13.93 -4.76 18.21
N ALA A 99 -13.39 -4.65 19.43
CA ALA A 99 -12.64 -3.50 19.88
C ALA A 99 -11.26 -3.93 20.39
N ARG A 100 -10.23 -3.13 20.08
CA ARG A 100 -8.86 -3.30 20.57
C ARG A 100 -8.28 -1.95 20.93
N GLU A 101 -7.56 -1.91 22.05
CA GLU A 101 -6.66 -0.81 22.37
C GLU A 101 -5.26 -1.17 21.92
N MET A 102 -4.59 -0.22 21.27
CA MET A 102 -3.25 -0.38 20.75
C MET A 102 -2.38 0.73 21.32
N LYS A 103 -1.20 0.38 21.84
CA LYS A 103 -0.18 1.38 22.12
C LYS A 103 0.37 1.89 20.81
N VAL A 104 0.46 3.21 20.67
CA VAL A 104 1.11 3.84 19.54
C VAL A 104 2.42 4.42 20.06
N GLU A 105 3.53 3.77 19.75
CA GLU A 105 4.87 4.23 20.10
C GLU A 105 5.50 4.89 18.87
N GLY A 106 6.03 6.11 19.02
CA GLY A 106 6.79 6.78 17.96
C GLY A 106 5.98 7.46 16.85
N ALA A 107 4.75 7.91 17.11
CA ALA A 107 3.99 8.65 16.11
C ALA A 107 4.64 10.02 15.82
N ARG A 108 5.40 10.13 14.72
CA ARG A 108 5.52 11.41 14.01
C ARG A 108 4.17 11.68 13.36
N LEU A 109 3.23 12.23 14.12
CA LEU A 109 2.09 12.94 13.54
C LEU A 109 2.63 14.28 13.02
N GLY A 110 3.29 14.23 11.85
CA GLY A 110 3.53 15.42 11.05
C GLY A 110 2.20 15.83 10.44
N PHE A 111 1.48 16.72 11.12
CA PHE A 111 0.47 17.52 10.44
C PHE A 111 1.23 18.64 9.73
N VAL A 112 1.25 18.61 8.39
CA VAL A 112 1.67 19.75 7.57
C VAL A 112 0.56 20.78 7.55
#